data_AF-A0A1G7AK17-F1
#
_entry.id   AF-A0A1G7AK17-F1
#
_cell.length_a   1.000
_cell.length_b   1.000
_cell.length_c   1.000
_cell.angle_alpha   90.00
_cell.angle_beta   90.00
_cell.angle_gamma   90.00
#
_symmetry.space_group_name_H-M   'P 1'
#
loop_
_entity.id
_entity.type
_entity.pdbx_description
1 polymer ?
#
loop_
_entity_poly.entity_id
_entity_poly.type
_entity_poly.pdbx_seq_one_letter_code
_entity_poly.pdbx_strand_id
1 'polypeptide(L)'
;MRPETLLTSGFFAALALTAVGMLTGCSGSDEGKNYAVPKSFCGVSLNPDLIDELLPSGNKIGVQEKNPVPSLKRCQVNVDGKVALRVNQEWWQEGDTVVDVAQGVPQVKSAVLADDSDFLLTGTGAVQQARCTGSERPGRVLFITAQVYADGVDDSEAMQKLITAYTRAVEGSAVCR
;
A
#
# COMPACT_ATOMS: atom_id res chain seq x y z
N MET A 1 -40.90 -45.33 52.49
CA MET A 1 -39.89 -45.07 53.54
C MET A 1 -40.25 -43.79 54.31
N ARG A 2 -39.73 -43.65 55.54
CA ARG A 2 -39.51 -42.39 56.29
C ARG A 2 -37.97 -42.13 56.32
N PRO A 3 -37.44 -41.05 56.92
CA PRO A 3 -38.00 -39.70 57.21
C PRO A 3 -37.41 -38.69 56.18
N GLU A 4 -36.82 -37.48 56.35
CA GLU A 4 -36.42 -36.49 57.40
C GLU A 4 -36.58 -35.08 56.76
N THR A 5 -37.23 -34.05 57.34
CA THR A 5 -36.86 -33.09 58.42
C THR A 5 -35.64 -32.19 58.18
N LEU A 6 -35.90 -30.86 58.16
CA LEU A 6 -35.25 -29.70 58.85
C LEU A 6 -35.59 -28.41 58.05
N LEU A 7 -36.07 -27.28 58.61
CA LEU A 7 -35.43 -26.31 59.52
C LEU A 7 -34.16 -25.68 58.90
N THR A 8 -33.95 -24.35 58.85
CA THR A 8 -34.46 -23.24 59.69
C THR A 8 -34.51 -21.90 58.91
N SER A 9 -35.23 -20.89 59.42
CA SER A 9 -35.24 -19.50 58.91
C SER A 9 -33.89 -18.77 59.09
N GLY A 10 -33.62 -17.76 58.24
CA GLY A 10 -32.54 -16.79 58.43
C GLY A 10 -32.75 -15.50 57.62
N PHE A 11 -32.89 -14.36 58.30
CA PHE A 11 -33.10 -13.03 57.70
C PHE A 11 -31.80 -12.21 57.91
N PHE A 12 -31.15 -11.77 56.83
CA PHE A 12 -29.93 -10.94 56.88
C PHE A 12 -30.00 -9.82 55.84
N ALA A 13 -29.21 -8.76 56.05
CA ALA A 13 -29.47 -7.45 55.46
C ALA A 13 -28.20 -6.69 55.01
N ALA A 14 -28.46 -5.58 54.31
CA ALA A 14 -27.61 -4.40 54.10
C ALA A 14 -26.60 -4.39 52.92
N LEU A 15 -26.59 -3.18 52.33
CA LEU A 15 -25.72 -2.51 51.37
C LEU A 15 -24.34 -3.10 51.02
N ALA A 16 -23.99 -2.96 49.73
CA ALA A 16 -22.64 -2.66 49.27
C ALA A 16 -22.68 -1.65 48.10
N LEU A 17 -21.69 -0.76 48.00
CA LEU A 17 -21.53 0.18 46.88
C LEU A 17 -20.75 -0.49 45.74
N THR A 18 -21.06 -0.15 44.48
CA THR A 18 -20.15 -0.30 43.34
C THR A 18 -19.97 1.04 42.63
N ALA A 19 -18.73 1.37 42.26
CA ALA A 19 -18.32 2.72 41.90
C ALA A 19 -18.52 3.06 40.41
N VAL A 20 -18.54 4.35 40.10
CA VAL A 20 -18.56 4.87 38.72
C VAL A 20 -17.20 4.65 38.07
N GLY A 21 -17.09 3.59 37.24
CA GLY A 21 -15.91 3.34 36.42
C GLY A 21 -15.91 4.16 35.13
N MET A 22 -15.35 5.38 35.16
CA MET A 22 -15.08 6.14 33.94
C MET A 22 -13.92 5.49 33.17
N LEU A 23 -14.23 4.76 32.08
CA LEU A 23 -13.21 4.21 31.18
C LEU A 23 -12.66 5.28 30.20
N THR A 24 -12.05 6.33 30.76
CA THR A 24 -11.21 7.27 30.00
C THR A 24 -9.88 6.58 29.66
N GLY A 25 -9.88 5.71 28.65
CA GLY A 25 -8.82 4.73 28.47
C GLY A 25 -8.57 4.18 27.06
N CYS A 26 -9.19 4.75 26.01
CA CYS A 26 -8.73 4.54 24.63
C CYS A 26 -7.97 5.78 24.14
N SER A 27 -6.83 6.04 24.78
CA SER A 27 -5.71 6.64 24.07
C SER A 27 -5.33 5.66 22.98
N GLY A 28 -5.78 5.89 21.74
CA GLY A 28 -5.21 5.22 20.59
C GLY A 28 -3.72 5.56 20.57
N SER A 29 -2.87 4.57 20.86
CA SER A 29 -1.45 4.72 20.59
C SER A 29 -1.32 4.79 19.07
N ASP A 30 -1.12 5.98 18.53
CA ASP A 30 -0.58 6.16 17.20
C ASP A 30 0.87 5.65 17.22
N GLU A 31 1.02 4.31 17.18
CA GLU A 31 2.30 3.65 16.95
C GLU A 31 2.76 4.07 15.55
N GLY A 32 3.61 5.10 15.51
CA GLY A 32 4.06 5.70 14.26
C GLY A 32 4.92 4.76 13.41
N LYS A 33 5.47 5.31 12.33
CA LYS A 33 6.40 4.60 11.45
C LYS A 33 7.75 4.47 12.16
N ASN A 34 7.97 3.34 12.84
CA ASN A 34 9.19 3.06 13.60
C ASN A 34 10.31 2.44 12.72
N TYR A 35 10.29 2.74 11.41
CA TYR A 35 11.22 2.21 10.41
C TYR A 35 11.74 3.33 9.50
N ALA A 36 12.87 3.09 8.81
CA ALA A 36 13.44 4.04 7.84
C ALA A 36 13.19 3.57 6.40
N VAL A 37 12.53 4.40 5.59
CA VAL A 37 12.26 4.11 4.17
C VAL A 37 13.56 4.18 3.35
N PRO A 38 13.84 3.20 2.46
CA PRO A 38 15.09 3.18 1.70
C PRO A 38 15.15 4.25 0.60
N LYS A 39 16.34 4.83 0.40
CA LYS A 39 16.63 5.85 -0.62
C LYS A 39 16.65 5.31 -2.07
N SER A 40 16.65 3.99 -2.23
CA SER A 40 16.55 3.33 -3.52
C SER A 40 15.48 2.25 -3.49
N PHE A 41 14.77 2.12 -4.61
CA PHE A 41 13.67 1.18 -4.77
C PHE A 41 13.62 0.74 -6.24
N CYS A 42 13.63 -0.56 -6.50
CA CYS A 42 13.57 -1.11 -7.86
C CYS A 42 14.74 -0.75 -8.79
N GLY A 43 15.91 -0.39 -8.22
CA GLY A 43 17.08 0.04 -8.98
C GLY A 43 17.09 1.52 -9.40
N VAL A 44 16.11 2.32 -8.97
CA VAL A 44 16.15 3.79 -9.07
C VAL A 44 16.34 4.41 -7.68
N SER A 45 16.90 5.62 -7.64
CA SER A 45 17.00 6.43 -6.42
C SER A 45 15.82 7.39 -6.33
N LEU A 46 15.25 7.56 -5.14
CA LEU A 46 14.12 8.46 -4.87
C LEU A 46 14.30 9.18 -3.54
N ASN A 47 13.50 10.24 -3.33
CA ASN A 47 13.31 10.78 -2.00
C ASN A 47 12.47 9.78 -1.18
N PRO A 48 12.92 9.30 0.00
CA PRO A 48 12.16 8.34 0.82
C PRO A 48 10.74 8.81 1.14
N ASP A 49 10.54 10.12 1.36
CA ASP A 49 9.25 10.71 1.75
C ASP A 49 8.12 10.37 0.75
N LEU A 50 8.44 10.28 -0.54
CA LEU A 50 7.49 9.93 -1.62
C LEU A 50 6.96 8.50 -1.53
N ILE A 51 7.72 7.62 -0.88
CA ILE A 51 7.28 6.25 -0.56
C ILE A 51 6.63 6.26 0.83
N ASP A 52 7.20 7.00 1.80
CA ASP A 52 6.68 7.07 3.16
C ASP A 52 5.24 7.56 3.23
N GLU A 53 4.85 8.61 2.49
CA GLU A 53 3.47 9.12 2.39
C GLU A 53 2.44 8.00 2.13
N LEU A 54 2.84 6.92 1.43
CA LEU A 54 1.99 5.80 1.01
C LEU A 54 2.22 4.50 1.82
N LEU A 55 2.91 4.56 2.96
CA LEU A 55 3.11 3.43 3.87
C LEU A 55 2.37 3.62 5.21
N PRO A 56 1.83 2.53 5.79
CA PRO A 56 1.14 2.56 7.07
C PRO A 56 2.12 2.61 8.24
N SER A 57 1.59 2.94 9.42
CA SER A 57 2.23 2.65 10.71
C SER A 57 2.75 1.23 10.83
N GLY A 58 3.81 1.04 11.61
CA GLY A 58 4.43 -0.26 11.84
C GLY A 58 5.89 -0.17 12.25
N ASN A 59 6.52 -1.32 12.48
CA ASN A 59 7.80 -1.43 13.18
C ASN A 59 8.96 -1.93 12.32
N LYS A 60 8.69 -2.63 11.22
CA LYS A 60 9.71 -3.20 10.32
C LYS A 60 9.32 -3.07 8.86
N ILE A 61 10.20 -2.44 8.08
CA ILE A 61 10.09 -2.38 6.62
C ILE A 61 10.97 -3.46 5.96
N GLY A 62 10.51 -4.05 4.87
CA GLY A 62 11.28 -4.99 4.05
C GLY A 62 10.93 -4.89 2.58
N VAL A 63 11.94 -4.66 1.72
CA VAL A 63 11.76 -4.60 0.26
C VAL A 63 12.04 -5.97 -0.36
N GLN A 64 11.21 -6.37 -1.32
CA GLN A 64 11.44 -7.53 -2.20
C GLN A 64 11.43 -7.08 -3.66
N GLU A 65 12.53 -7.30 -4.39
CA GLU A 65 12.58 -7.19 -5.85
C GLU A 65 12.49 -8.59 -6.48
N LYS A 66 11.67 -8.75 -7.51
CA LYS A 66 11.45 -10.00 -8.26
C LYS A 66 11.23 -9.69 -9.74
N ASN A 67 11.59 -10.62 -10.61
CA ASN A 67 11.26 -10.58 -12.04
C ASN A 67 10.37 -11.79 -12.38
N PRO A 68 9.03 -11.72 -12.22
CA PRO A 68 8.16 -12.88 -12.40
C PRO A 68 8.12 -13.41 -13.84
N VAL A 69 8.32 -12.52 -14.82
CA VAL A 69 8.47 -12.82 -16.26
C VAL A 69 9.46 -11.82 -16.89
N PRO A 70 10.10 -12.11 -18.05
CA PRO A 70 11.12 -11.24 -18.65
C PRO A 70 10.68 -9.83 -19.09
N SER A 71 9.38 -9.54 -19.08
CA SER A 71 8.79 -8.21 -19.34
C SER A 71 8.43 -7.44 -18.05
N LEU A 72 8.49 -8.06 -16.88
CA LEU A 72 7.98 -7.51 -15.61
C LEU A 72 9.06 -7.54 -14.53
N LYS A 73 9.53 -6.35 -14.12
CA LYS A 73 10.19 -6.18 -12.82
C LYS A 73 9.15 -5.74 -11.80
N ARG A 74 9.11 -6.41 -10.65
CA ARG A 74 8.19 -6.12 -9.54
C ARG A 74 8.97 -5.83 -8.26
N CYS A 75 8.63 -4.73 -7.62
CA CYS A 75 9.22 -4.30 -6.36
C CYS A 75 8.13 -4.05 -5.32
N GLN A 76 8.31 -4.61 -4.14
CA GLN A 76 7.28 -4.68 -3.13
C GLN A 76 7.83 -4.27 -1.77
N VAL A 77 7.30 -3.19 -1.20
CA VAL A 77 7.49 -2.80 0.19
C VAL A 77 6.52 -3.59 1.06
N ASN A 78 7.04 -4.16 2.15
CA ASN A 78 6.27 -4.86 3.16
C ASN A 78 6.49 -4.15 4.50
N VAL A 79 5.41 -3.90 5.25
CA VAL A 79 5.47 -3.35 6.62
C VAL A 79 4.93 -4.44 7.56
N ASP A 80 5.72 -4.77 8.59
CA ASP A 80 5.48 -5.86 9.54
C ASP A 80 5.04 -7.20 8.88
N GLY A 81 5.64 -7.48 7.71
CA GLY A 81 5.41 -8.69 6.92
C GLY A 81 4.20 -8.65 5.98
N LYS A 82 3.30 -7.66 6.10
CA LYS A 82 2.19 -7.43 5.15
C LYS A 82 2.66 -6.62 3.94
N VAL A 83 2.03 -6.82 2.78
CA VAL A 83 2.25 -5.97 1.60
C VAL A 83 1.68 -4.57 1.88
N ALA A 84 2.50 -3.53 1.73
CA ALA A 84 2.07 -2.14 1.92
C ALA A 84 2.00 -1.38 0.60
N LEU A 85 3.05 -1.49 -0.22
CA LEU A 85 3.16 -0.84 -1.53
C LEU A 85 3.82 -1.79 -2.53
N ARG A 86 3.34 -1.79 -3.77
CA ARG A 86 3.97 -2.43 -4.92
C ARG A 86 4.15 -1.43 -6.05
N VAL A 87 5.32 -1.44 -6.67
CA VAL A 87 5.56 -0.78 -7.96
C VAL A 87 6.15 -1.79 -8.94
N ASN A 88 5.67 -1.79 -10.18
CA ASN A 88 6.17 -2.60 -11.27
C ASN A 88 6.80 -1.72 -12.37
N GLN A 89 7.72 -2.29 -13.14
CA GLN A 89 8.18 -1.80 -14.44
C GLN A 89 7.79 -2.87 -15.47
N GLU A 90 6.94 -2.53 -16.43
CA GLU A 90 6.21 -3.48 -17.28
C GLU A 90 6.39 -3.14 -18.76
N TRP A 91 6.97 -4.06 -19.54
CA TRP A 91 7.19 -3.90 -20.98
C TRP A 91 6.03 -4.48 -21.80
N TRP A 92 5.23 -3.59 -22.37
CA TRP A 92 4.05 -3.88 -23.20
C TRP A 92 4.36 -3.65 -24.69
N GLN A 93 3.46 -4.02 -25.60
CA GLN A 93 3.65 -3.81 -27.05
C GLN A 93 3.55 -2.32 -27.39
N GLU A 94 4.30 -1.87 -28.39
CA GLU A 94 4.08 -0.56 -28.98
C GLU A 94 2.66 -0.46 -29.55
N GLY A 95 1.89 0.52 -29.06
CA GLY A 95 0.46 0.67 -29.34
C GLY A 95 -0.47 0.33 -28.18
N ASP A 96 -0.01 -0.45 -27.18
CA ASP A 96 -0.74 -0.64 -25.91
C ASP A 96 -0.78 0.69 -25.13
N THR A 97 -1.90 0.98 -24.45
CA THR A 97 -2.13 2.24 -23.73
C THR A 97 -2.15 2.07 -22.21
N VAL A 98 -2.18 3.19 -21.46
CA VAL A 98 -2.42 3.14 -20.00
C VAL A 98 -3.74 2.45 -19.64
N VAL A 99 -4.75 2.52 -20.51
CA VAL A 99 -6.06 1.87 -20.30
C VAL A 99 -5.94 0.36 -20.39
N ASP A 100 -5.15 -0.16 -21.32
CA ASP A 100 -4.92 -1.60 -21.50
C ASP A 100 -4.17 -2.18 -20.29
N VAL A 101 -3.13 -1.49 -19.83
CA VAL A 101 -2.37 -1.87 -18.63
C VAL A 101 -3.25 -1.80 -17.37
N ALA A 102 -4.11 -0.78 -17.25
CA ALA A 102 -5.00 -0.59 -16.11
C ALA A 102 -5.98 -1.76 -15.89
N GLN A 103 -6.37 -2.50 -16.93
CA GLN A 103 -7.20 -3.72 -16.81
C GLN A 103 -6.54 -4.76 -15.88
N GLY A 104 -5.21 -4.84 -15.88
CA GLY A 104 -4.39 -5.72 -15.03
C GLY A 104 -4.09 -5.18 -13.62
N VAL A 105 -4.49 -3.95 -13.30
CA VAL A 105 -4.10 -3.24 -12.06
C VAL A 105 -5.35 -3.01 -11.17
N PRO A 106 -5.58 -3.83 -10.13
CA PRO A 106 -6.84 -3.78 -9.35
C PRO A 106 -7.17 -2.41 -8.74
N GLN A 107 -6.16 -1.66 -8.30
CA GLN A 107 -6.36 -0.42 -7.54
C GLN A 107 -6.73 0.80 -8.41
N VAL A 108 -6.66 0.70 -9.75
CA VAL A 108 -7.14 1.75 -10.67
C VAL A 108 -8.48 1.42 -11.32
N LYS A 109 -9.16 0.33 -10.92
CA LYS A 109 -10.45 -0.07 -11.49
C LYS A 109 -11.60 0.92 -11.24
N SER A 110 -11.43 1.83 -10.27
CA SER A 110 -12.35 2.94 -9.98
C SER A 110 -11.90 4.27 -10.60
N ALA A 111 -10.77 4.32 -11.31
CA ALA A 111 -10.32 5.53 -11.98
C ALA A 111 -11.32 5.90 -13.09
N VAL A 112 -11.74 7.17 -13.12
CA VAL A 112 -12.36 7.73 -14.32
C VAL A 112 -11.26 7.89 -15.35
N LEU A 113 -11.48 7.31 -16.54
CA LEU A 113 -10.58 7.55 -17.67
C LEU A 113 -10.71 9.03 -18.07
N ALA A 114 -9.60 9.76 -17.97
CA ALA A 114 -9.46 11.02 -18.69
C ALA A 114 -8.93 10.68 -20.08
N ASP A 115 -9.59 11.21 -21.12
CA ASP A 115 -9.07 11.10 -22.48
C ASP A 115 -7.74 11.87 -22.60
N ASP A 116 -6.84 11.39 -23.46
CA ASP A 116 -5.52 11.96 -23.77
C ASP A 116 -4.50 12.08 -22.60
N SER A 117 -4.64 11.35 -21.48
CA SER A 117 -3.62 11.34 -20.39
C SER A 117 -2.64 10.16 -20.44
N ASP A 118 -1.33 10.46 -20.44
CA ASP A 118 -0.18 9.53 -20.22
C ASP A 118 -0.23 8.74 -18.89
N PHE A 119 -1.27 8.94 -18.06
CA PHE A 119 -1.43 8.36 -16.74
C PHE A 119 -2.90 8.06 -16.41
N LEU A 120 -3.11 7.12 -15.48
CA LEU A 120 -4.39 6.87 -14.79
C LEU A 120 -4.12 6.77 -13.28
N LEU A 121 -5.06 7.24 -12.46
CA LEU A 121 -4.81 7.53 -11.04
C LEU A 121 -6.03 7.30 -10.15
N THR A 122 -5.79 6.72 -8.97
CA THR A 122 -6.62 6.75 -7.76
C THR A 122 -5.70 7.03 -6.56
N GLY A 123 -6.23 7.12 -5.34
CA GLY A 123 -5.37 7.22 -4.15
C GLY A 123 -4.76 5.88 -3.71
N THR A 124 -5.22 4.76 -4.26
CA THR A 124 -4.68 3.42 -4.00
C THR A 124 -3.83 2.87 -5.15
N GLY A 125 -3.79 3.51 -6.31
CA GLY A 125 -2.91 3.09 -7.40
C GLY A 125 -2.78 4.05 -8.56
N ALA A 126 -1.79 3.79 -9.41
CA ALA A 126 -1.56 4.53 -10.64
C ALA A 126 -0.99 3.64 -11.76
N VAL A 127 -1.17 4.10 -12.99
CA VAL A 127 -0.48 3.61 -14.19
C VAL A 127 0.09 4.84 -14.90
N GLN A 128 1.33 4.78 -15.38
CA GLN A 128 1.94 5.85 -16.18
C GLN A 128 2.88 5.27 -17.25
N GLN A 129 2.88 5.85 -18.44
CA GLN A 129 3.85 5.50 -19.48
C GLN A 129 5.20 6.20 -19.26
N ALA A 130 6.30 5.46 -19.38
CA ALA A 130 7.66 6.00 -19.37
C ALA A 130 8.14 6.31 -20.79
N ARG A 131 8.63 7.53 -21.01
CA ARG A 131 9.09 8.05 -22.30
C ARG A 131 10.57 7.74 -22.52
N CYS A 132 10.92 6.46 -22.62
CA CYS A 132 12.28 6.03 -22.94
C CYS A 132 12.72 6.58 -24.32
N THR A 133 13.91 7.22 -24.41
CA THR A 133 14.44 7.77 -25.67
C THR A 133 15.26 6.77 -26.48
N GLY A 134 15.66 5.67 -25.86
CA GLY A 134 16.09 4.43 -26.48
C GLY A 134 15.63 3.25 -25.64
N SER A 135 15.51 2.06 -26.24
CA SER A 135 15.31 0.82 -25.49
C SER A 135 16.01 -0.34 -26.18
N GLU A 136 16.55 -1.27 -25.40
CA GLU A 136 17.01 -2.58 -25.89
C GLU A 136 15.86 -3.49 -26.38
N ARG A 137 14.64 -2.96 -26.50
CA ARG A 137 13.39 -3.70 -26.75
C ARG A 137 12.57 -3.03 -27.85
N PRO A 138 12.95 -3.18 -29.13
CA PRO A 138 12.19 -2.65 -30.27
C PRO A 138 10.74 -3.13 -30.26
N GLY A 139 9.80 -2.25 -30.65
CA GLY A 139 8.36 -2.56 -30.62
C GLY A 139 7.78 -2.70 -29.21
N ARG A 140 8.43 -2.14 -28.18
CA ARG A 140 7.97 -2.18 -26.78
C ARG A 140 7.98 -0.81 -26.13
N VAL A 141 6.92 -0.51 -25.40
CA VAL A 141 6.81 0.64 -24.49
C VAL A 141 6.88 0.18 -23.05
N LEU A 142 7.34 1.06 -22.17
CA LEU A 142 7.48 0.80 -20.74
C LEU A 142 6.37 1.51 -19.98
N PHE A 143 5.62 0.76 -19.16
CA PHE A 143 4.67 1.29 -18.20
C PHE A 143 5.16 1.06 -16.78
N ILE A 144 4.91 2.05 -15.92
CA ILE A 144 5.05 1.94 -14.47
C ILE A 144 3.65 1.74 -13.90
N THR A 145 3.48 0.77 -12.99
CA THR A 145 2.23 0.62 -12.22
C THR A 145 2.53 0.67 -10.74
N ALA A 146 1.75 1.44 -9.98
CA ALA A 146 1.86 1.58 -8.53
C ALA A 146 0.56 1.15 -7.86
N GLN A 147 0.65 0.44 -6.75
CA GLN A 147 -0.48 -0.18 -6.05
C GLN A 147 -0.21 -0.21 -4.54
N VAL A 148 -0.97 0.57 -3.77
CA VAL A 148 -1.06 0.45 -2.31
C VAL A 148 -1.88 -0.79 -1.95
N TYR A 149 -1.49 -1.46 -0.88
CA TYR A 149 -2.17 -2.60 -0.25
C TYR A 149 -2.34 -2.40 1.26
N ALA A 150 -1.96 -1.22 1.78
CA ALA A 150 -2.08 -0.87 3.18
C ALA A 150 -3.51 -0.45 3.53
N ASP A 151 -4.05 -1.02 4.61
CA ASP A 151 -5.35 -0.64 5.14
C ASP A 151 -5.34 0.84 5.56
N GLY A 152 -6.34 1.63 5.12
CA GLY A 152 -6.50 3.04 5.51
C GLY A 152 -5.65 4.07 4.74
N VAL A 153 -4.90 3.66 3.71
CA VAL A 153 -4.12 4.56 2.84
C VAL A 153 -4.81 4.71 1.49
N ASP A 154 -5.35 5.89 1.19
CA ASP A 154 -5.98 6.27 -0.09
C ASP A 154 -5.70 7.77 -0.35
N ASP A 155 -4.57 8.08 -0.99
CA ASP A 155 -4.10 9.45 -1.24
C ASP A 155 -3.66 9.63 -2.70
N SER A 156 -4.49 10.33 -3.48
CA SER A 156 -4.25 10.59 -4.90
C SER A 156 -3.09 11.55 -5.15
N GLU A 157 -2.80 12.47 -4.24
CA GLU A 157 -1.71 13.44 -4.40
C GLU A 157 -0.37 12.75 -4.16
N ALA A 158 -0.25 12.01 -3.05
CA ALA A 158 0.92 11.19 -2.76
C ALA A 158 1.18 10.14 -3.85
N MET A 159 0.12 9.47 -4.34
CA MET A 159 0.22 8.52 -5.45
C MET A 159 0.71 9.21 -6.75
N GLN A 160 0.20 10.41 -7.07
CA GLN A 160 0.63 11.17 -8.24
C GLN A 160 2.10 11.63 -8.13
N LYS A 161 2.54 12.09 -6.94
CA LYS A 161 3.94 12.43 -6.68
C LYS A 161 4.85 11.22 -6.89
N LEU A 162 4.51 10.07 -6.29
CA LEU A 162 5.29 8.84 -6.38
C LEU A 162 5.42 8.36 -7.83
N ILE A 163 4.30 8.17 -8.54
CA ILE A 163 4.33 7.63 -9.90
C ILE A 163 5.12 8.54 -10.85
N THR A 164 4.92 9.87 -10.73
CA THR A 164 5.63 10.85 -11.57
C THR A 164 7.14 10.86 -11.30
N ALA A 165 7.54 10.85 -10.03
CA ALA A 165 8.95 10.86 -9.64
C ALA A 165 9.65 9.54 -9.99
N TYR A 166 8.99 8.40 -9.73
CA TYR A 166 9.50 7.08 -10.07
C TYR A 166 9.66 6.92 -11.59
N THR A 167 8.66 7.31 -12.39
CA THR A 167 8.71 7.22 -13.86
C THR A 167 9.89 8.02 -14.41
N ARG A 168 10.07 9.27 -13.98
CA ARG A 168 11.23 10.11 -14.38
C ARG A 168 12.58 9.52 -13.95
N ALA A 169 12.64 8.89 -12.78
CA ALA A 169 13.85 8.22 -12.31
C ALA A 169 14.17 6.95 -13.14
N VAL A 170 13.15 6.27 -13.68
CA VAL A 170 13.31 5.15 -14.62
C VAL A 170 13.72 5.65 -16.01
N GLU A 171 13.16 6.75 -16.50
CA GLU A 171 13.53 7.39 -17.77
C GLU A 171 15.02 7.77 -17.83
N GLY A 172 15.60 8.26 -16.73
CA GLY A 172 17.04 8.51 -16.62
C GLY A 172 17.92 7.27 -16.34
N SER A 173 17.33 6.12 -16.03
CA SER A 173 18.05 4.91 -15.62
C SER A 173 18.66 4.14 -16.81
N ALA A 174 19.26 2.98 -16.55
CA ALA A 174 19.70 2.04 -17.59
C ALA A 174 18.56 1.14 -18.11
N VAL A 175 17.30 1.39 -17.72
CA VAL A 175 16.12 0.67 -18.23
C VAL A 175 15.55 1.35 -19.48
N CYS A 176 15.77 2.68 -19.64
CA CYS A 176 15.33 3.50 -20.78
C CYS A 176 16.51 3.99 -21.65
N ARG A 177 17.56 3.17 -21.79
CA ARG A 177 18.75 3.44 -22.60
C ARG A 177 19.21 2.19 -23.32
#